data_AF-A0A944B8W5-F1
#
_entry.id   AF-A0A944B8W5-F1
#
_cell.length_a   1.000
_cell.length_b   1.000
_cell.length_c   1.000
_cell.angle_alpha   90.00
_cell.angle_beta   90.00
_cell.angle_gamma   90.00
#
_symmetry.space_group_name_H-M   'P 1'
#
loop_
_entity.id
_entity.type
_entity.pdbx_description
1 polymer ?
#
loop_
_entity_poly.entity_id
_entity_poly.type
_entity_poly.pdbx_seq_one_letter_code
_entity_poly.pdbx_strand_id
1 'polypeptide(L)'
;MKIAFKYILTLIICLFVSNVQAKRKTDLEKFEIKGNIKEMRIHHTGEKPCEKIYRFDENGNTIEKIMLKEGRTIQTSKEEYKYDSLKNIIKYSRHINGEYK
;
A
#
# COMPACT_ATOMS: atom_id res chain seq x y z
N MET A 1 -25.33 -22.80 -35.03
CA MET A 1 -25.32 -21.98 -33.80
C MET A 1 -24.11 -22.21 -32.89
N LYS A 2 -23.59 -23.43 -32.68
CA LYS A 2 -22.45 -23.69 -31.78
C LYS A 2 -21.13 -23.01 -32.18
N ILE A 3 -20.90 -22.86 -33.49
CA ILE A 3 -19.67 -22.26 -34.04
C ILE A 3 -19.63 -20.75 -33.77
N ALA A 4 -20.72 -20.03 -34.02
CA ALA A 4 -20.83 -18.59 -33.72
C ALA A 4 -20.70 -18.31 -32.22
N PHE A 5 -21.30 -19.14 -31.37
CA PHE A 5 -21.19 -19.04 -29.91
C PHE A 5 -19.73 -19.19 -29.42
N LYS A 6 -18.97 -20.10 -30.02
CA LYS A 6 -17.54 -20.28 -29.70
C LYS A 6 -16.74 -19.01 -30.03
N TYR A 7 -16.97 -18.40 -31.19
CA TYR A 7 -16.27 -17.16 -31.57
C TYR A 7 -16.66 -15.97 -30.71
N ILE A 8 -17.95 -15.85 -30.34
CA ILE A 8 -18.42 -14.81 -29.41
C ILE A 8 -17.79 -14.98 -28.03
N LEU A 9 -17.75 -16.21 -27.50
CA LEU A 9 -17.11 -16.50 -26.21
C LEU A 9 -15.61 -16.20 -26.24
N THR A 10 -14.94 -16.51 -27.35
CA THR A 10 -13.51 -16.22 -27.54
C THR A 10 -13.26 -14.70 -27.58
N LEU A 11 -14.13 -13.94 -28.25
CA LEU A 11 -14.03 -12.47 -28.33
C LEU A 11 -14.20 -11.81 -26.95
N ILE A 12 -15.15 -12.30 -26.14
CA ILE A 12 -15.40 -11.81 -24.77
C ILE A 12 -14.18 -12.06 -23.87
N ILE A 13 -13.54 -13.23 -23.97
CA ILE A 13 -12.33 -13.55 -23.21
C ILE A 13 -11.17 -12.63 -23.62
N CYS A 14 -10.97 -12.40 -24.92
CA CYS A 14 -9.93 -11.49 -25.40
C CYS A 14 -10.13 -10.06 -24.89
N LEU A 15 -11.37 -9.56 -24.91
CA LEU A 15 -11.71 -8.24 -24.37
C LEU A 15 -11.48 -8.14 -22.86
N PHE A 16 -11.73 -9.21 -22.11
CA PHE A 16 -11.46 -9.27 -20.67
C PHE A 16 -9.96 -9.24 -20.36
N VAL A 17 -9.16 -10.03 -21.08
CA VAL A 17 -7.69 -10.09 -20.90
C VAL A 17 -7.03 -8.76 -21.25
N SER A 18 -7.50 -8.05 -22.29
CA SER A 18 -6.94 -6.76 -22.68
C SER A 18 -7.17 -5.64 -21.66
N ASN A 19 -8.15 -5.79 -20.75
CA ASN A 19 -8.44 -4.80 -19.71
C ASN A 19 -7.69 -5.08 -18.40
N VAL A 20 -6.95 -6.20 -18.29
CA VAL A 20 -6.10 -6.47 -17.12
C VAL A 20 -4.81 -5.66 -17.27
N GLN A 21 -4.86 -4.39 -16.89
CA GLN A 21 -3.66 -3.57 -16.83
C GLN A 21 -2.84 -4.00 -15.60
N ALA A 22 -1.79 -4.78 -15.84
CA ALA A 22 -0.91 -5.24 -14.78
C ALA A 22 -0.28 -4.04 -14.05
N LYS A 23 -0.54 -3.93 -12.75
CA LYS A 23 0.08 -2.92 -11.90
C LYS A 23 1.60 -3.08 -11.95
N ARG A 24 2.32 -1.99 -12.21
CA ARG A 24 3.80 -2.01 -12.16
C ARG A 24 4.25 -2.37 -10.75
N LYS A 25 5.19 -3.31 -10.65
CA LYS A 25 5.83 -3.68 -9.38
C LYS A 25 6.58 -2.48 -8.80
N THR A 26 6.40 -2.28 -7.50
CA THR A 26 7.25 -1.41 -6.67
C THR A 26 8.67 -1.94 -6.59
N ASP A 27 9.64 -1.10 -6.21
CA ASP A 27 11.01 -1.57 -6.05
C ASP A 27 11.13 -2.60 -4.91
N LEU A 28 10.34 -2.45 -3.84
CA LEU A 28 10.25 -3.46 -2.77
C LEU A 28 9.78 -4.83 -3.29
N GLU A 29 8.86 -4.85 -4.26
CA GLU A 29 8.39 -6.07 -4.91
C GLU A 29 9.40 -6.63 -5.92
N LYS A 30 10.18 -5.78 -6.59
CA LYS A 30 11.26 -6.22 -7.49
C LYS A 30 12.40 -6.87 -6.72
N PHE A 31 12.72 -6.34 -5.53
CA PHE A 31 13.75 -6.88 -4.64
C PHE A 31 13.22 -7.96 -3.69
N GLU A 32 11.94 -8.35 -3.79
CA GLU A 32 11.32 -9.39 -2.96
C GLU A 32 11.41 -9.13 -1.44
N ILE A 33 11.41 -7.85 -1.04
CA ILE A 33 11.50 -7.41 0.37
C ILE A 33 10.20 -6.81 0.90
N LYS A 34 9.15 -6.71 0.07
CA LYS A 34 7.84 -6.26 0.52
C LYS A 34 7.26 -7.25 1.56
N GLY A 35 6.74 -6.72 2.67
CA GLY A 35 6.25 -7.52 3.80
C GLY A 35 7.33 -7.98 4.79
N ASN A 36 8.60 -7.97 4.36
CA ASN A 36 9.76 -8.30 5.19
C ASN A 36 10.23 -7.10 6.02
N ILE A 37 10.08 -5.87 5.48
CA ILE A 37 10.39 -4.64 6.21
C ILE A 37 9.36 -4.43 7.32
N LYS A 38 9.80 -4.36 8.58
CA LYS A 38 8.92 -4.12 9.74
C LYS A 38 8.92 -2.67 10.22
N GLU A 39 10.04 -1.98 10.08
CA GLU A 39 10.17 -0.57 10.42
C GLU A 39 11.05 0.14 9.38
N MET A 40 10.72 1.39 9.05
CA MET A 40 11.54 2.29 8.25
C MET A 40 11.63 3.64 8.96
N ARG A 41 12.85 4.19 9.03
CA ARG A 41 13.15 5.47 9.66
C ARG A 41 13.73 6.43 8.62
N ILE A 42 13.13 7.60 8.49
CA ILE A 42 13.54 8.65 7.57
C ILE A 42 13.94 9.88 8.39
N HIS A 43 15.20 10.29 8.27
CA HIS A 43 15.72 11.51 8.87
C HIS A 43 15.76 12.61 7.79
N HIS A 44 14.99 13.67 8.00
CA HIS A 44 15.05 14.88 7.20
C HIS A 44 16.00 15.87 7.87
N THR A 45 17.04 16.32 7.17
CA THR A 45 18.11 17.20 7.69
C THR A 45 18.08 18.61 7.11
N GLY A 46 17.02 18.98 6.39
CA GLY A 46 16.88 20.32 5.78
C GLY A 46 16.51 21.41 6.79
N GLU A 47 16.02 22.55 6.29
CA GLU A 47 15.62 23.74 7.08
C GLU A 47 14.64 23.42 8.22
N LYS A 48 13.81 22.38 8.05
CA LYS A 48 12.91 21.85 9.08
C LYS A 48 13.27 20.39 9.38
N PRO A 49 14.26 20.15 10.26
CA PRO A 49 14.65 18.79 10.60
C PRO A 49 13.47 18.05 11.25
N CYS A 50 13.20 16.85 10.76
CA CYS A 50 12.21 15.99 11.35
C CYS A 50 12.55 14.53 11.06
N GLU A 51 11.93 13.66 11.83
CA GLU A 51 12.08 12.23 11.67
C GLU A 51 10.72 11.59 11.45
N LYS A 52 10.65 10.61 10.57
CA LYS A 52 9.45 9.81 10.35
C LYS A 52 9.78 8.35 10.52
N ILE A 53 9.02 7.69 11.39
CA ILE A 53 9.08 6.24 11.60
C ILE A 53 7.81 5.66 11.00
N TYR A 54 7.96 4.62 10.19
CA TYR A 54 6.86 3.86 9.59
C TYR A 54 6.98 2.42 10.04
N ARG A 55 5.87 1.79 10.44
CA ARG A 55 5.82 0.36 10.74
C ARG A 55 4.83 -0.32 9.82
N PHE A 56 5.15 -1.55 9.43
CA PHE A 56 4.40 -2.27 8.39
C PHE A 56 3.87 -3.62 8.87
N ASP A 57 2.73 -4.03 8.32
CA ASP A 57 2.21 -5.39 8.45
C ASP A 57 2.98 -6.39 7.56
N GLU A 58 2.61 -7.67 7.63
CA GLU A 58 3.21 -8.75 6.84
C GLU A 58 2.94 -8.64 5.34
N ASN A 59 1.93 -7.87 4.93
CA ASN A 59 1.62 -7.60 3.53
C ASN A 59 2.39 -6.35 3.02
N GLY A 60 3.15 -5.68 3.90
CA GLY A 60 3.91 -4.47 3.59
C GLY A 60 3.08 -3.19 3.61
N ASN A 61 1.91 -3.18 4.25
CA ASN A 61 1.10 -1.98 4.44
C ASN A 61 1.49 -1.25 5.71
N THR A 62 1.49 0.07 5.68
CA THR A 62 1.81 0.89 6.86
C THR A 62 0.71 0.72 7.90
N ILE A 63 1.03 0.30 9.12
CA ILE A 63 0.06 0.19 10.24
C ILE A 63 0.27 1.29 11.29
N GLU A 64 1.45 1.91 11.30
CA GLU A 64 1.76 3.01 12.21
C GLU A 64 2.74 3.98 11.56
N LYS A 65 2.53 5.26 11.86
CA LYS A 65 3.44 6.34 11.51
C LYS A 65 3.68 7.23 12.72
N ILE A 66 4.92 7.57 12.98
CA ILE A 66 5.33 8.49 14.03
C ILE A 66 6.13 9.61 13.37
N MET A 67 5.80 10.86 13.69
CA MET A 67 6.58 12.01 13.29
C MET A 67 7.21 12.63 14.53
N LEU A 68 8.52 12.84 14.46
CA LEU A 68 9.29 13.50 15.50
C LEU A 68 9.86 14.81 14.99
N LYS A 69 9.90 15.80 15.88
CA LYS A 69 10.61 17.07 15.68
C LYS A 69 11.47 17.30 16.91
N GLU A 70 12.78 17.47 16.71
CA GLU A 70 13.75 17.63 17.80
C GLU A 70 13.67 16.49 18.83
N GLY A 71 13.52 15.24 18.36
CA GLY A 71 13.38 14.05 19.21
C GLY A 71 12.04 13.90 19.93
N ARG A 72 11.09 14.83 19.76
CA ARG A 72 9.77 14.78 20.37
C ARG A 72 8.71 14.31 19.38
N THR A 73 7.87 13.36 19.77
CA THR A 73 6.72 12.93 18.97
C THR A 73 5.71 14.07 18.85
N ILE A 74 5.49 14.55 17.63
CA ILE A 74 4.54 15.63 17.34
C ILE A 74 3.25 15.12 16.70
N GLN A 75 3.31 13.95 16.06
CA GLN A 75 2.15 13.33 15.44
C GLN A 75 2.33 11.82 15.40
N THR A 76 1.23 11.10 15.61
CA THR A 76 1.15 9.66 15.36
C THR A 76 -0.07 9.38 14.50
N SER A 77 -0.02 8.33 13.69
CA SER A 77 -1.21 7.79 13.06
C SER A 77 -1.18 6.27 13.07
N LYS A 78 -2.33 5.66 13.35
CA LYS A 78 -2.54 4.21 13.21
C LYS A 78 -3.45 3.96 12.02
N GLU A 79 -3.10 2.96 11.25
CA GLU A 79 -3.83 2.55 10.05
C GLU A 79 -4.31 1.12 10.20
N GLU A 80 -5.57 0.89 9.86
CA GLU A 80 -6.22 -0.41 9.92
C GLU A 80 -6.78 -0.76 8.56
N TYR A 81 -6.58 -2.02 8.17
CA TYR A 81 -6.98 -2.56 6.88
C TYR A 81 -7.85 -3.79 7.09
N LYS A 82 -8.95 -3.89 6.36
CA LYS A 82 -9.69 -5.15 6.19
C LYS A 82 -9.54 -5.63 4.77
N TYR A 83 -9.39 -6.93 4.62
CA TYR A 83 -9.18 -7.57 3.33
C TYR A 83 -10.32 -8.53 3.00
N ASP A 84 -10.59 -8.72 1.71
CA ASP A 84 -11.38 -9.86 1.23
C ASP A 84 -10.52 -11.15 1.18
N SER A 85 -11.12 -12.25 0.75
CA SER A 85 -10.44 -13.54 0.59
C SER A 85 -9.35 -13.54 -0.50
N LEU A 86 -9.37 -12.58 -1.42
CA LEU A 86 -8.38 -12.39 -2.46
C LEU A 86 -7.26 -11.41 -2.04
N LYS A 87 -7.23 -11.02 -0.76
CA LYS A 87 -6.30 -10.05 -0.17
C LYS A 87 -6.42 -8.63 -0.75
N ASN A 88 -7.55 -8.29 -1.35
CA ASN A 88 -7.85 -6.92 -1.72
C ASN A 88 -8.31 -6.14 -0.50
N ILE A 89 -7.90 -4.88 -0.38
CA ILE A 89 -8.35 -3.99 0.70
C ILE A 89 -9.82 -3.62 0.44
N ILE A 90 -10.71 -3.98 1.36
CA ILE A 90 -12.14 -3.63 1.33
C ILE A 90 -12.52 -2.53 2.30
N LYS A 91 -11.69 -2.28 3.33
CA LYS A 91 -11.88 -1.17 4.26
C LYS A 91 -10.54 -0.65 4.73
N TYR A 92 -10.48 0.67 4.90
CA TYR A 92 -9.34 1.40 5.43
C TYR A 92 -9.83 2.41 6.47
N SER A 93 -9.12 2.50 7.59
CA SER A 93 -9.29 3.57 8.58
C SER A 93 -7.93 4.08 9.04
N ARG A 94 -7.84 5.39 9.26
CA ARG A 94 -6.67 6.04 9.85
C ARG A 94 -7.11 6.89 11.02
N HIS A 95 -6.50 6.63 12.18
CA HIS A 95 -6.65 7.45 13.37
C HIS A 95 -5.39 8.28 13.56
N ILE A 96 -5.51 9.61 13.59
CA ILE A 96 -4.39 10.54 13.76
C ILE A 96 -4.48 11.16 15.14
N ASN A 97 -3.35 11.20 15.86
CA ASN A 97 -3.22 11.91 17.12
C ASN A 97 -2.07 12.93 17.04
N GLY A 98 -2.34 14.16 17.46
CA GLY A 98 -1.44 15.29 17.34
C GLY A 98 -1.67 16.12 16.06
N GLU A 99 -1.37 17.40 16.15
CA GLU A 99 -1.47 18.36 15.05
C GLU A 99 -0.07 18.82 14.62
N TYR A 100 0.21 18.72 13.33
CA TYR A 100 1.35 19.42 12.74
C TYR A 100 0.93 20.89 12.56
N LYS A 101 1.32 21.76 13.50
CA LYS A 101 1.19 23.22 13.36
C LYS A 101 2.40 23.81 12.63
#